data_AF-A0A2S5A3Z9-F1
#
_entry.id   AF-A0A2S5A3Z9-F1
#
_cell.length_a   1.000
_cell.length_b   1.000
_cell.length_c   1.000
_cell.angle_alpha   90.00
_cell.angle_beta   90.00
_cell.angle_gamma   90.00
#
_symmetry.space_group_name_H-M   'P 1'
#
loop_
_entity.id
_entity.type
_entity.pdbx_description
1 polymer ?
#
loop_
_entity_poly.entity_id
_entity_poly.type
_entity_poly.pdbx_seq_one_letter_code
_entity_poly.pdbx_strand_id
1 'polypeptide(L)'
;MEKKYLLMTICLFIVQQLFAQAELTRGASVLFNNVKTKLSIGEKNQVFELCKLTLSSDEKGFLIDTYPVSVAVYPADLNKDSKEEVFVILSSGALYGNTGQSFNLFIKSSLAGYKADPNLSGGIPILLSSTYKGFPDIVIGGPGFKFPVYRWNGNQYNLLKTISDAELQKLETTEVETVSKTYQQSLPEN
;
A
#
# COMPACT_ATOMS: atom_id res chain seq x y z
N MET A 1 1.75 47.59 -27.65
CA MET A 1 2.72 46.49 -27.49
C MET A 1 2.67 45.82 -26.10
N GLU A 2 1.74 46.17 -25.20
CA GLU A 2 1.79 45.70 -23.80
C GLU A 2 0.94 44.45 -23.47
N LYS A 3 -0.12 44.16 -24.23
CA LYS A 3 -1.03 43.03 -23.92
C LYS A 3 -0.42 41.64 -24.14
N LYS A 4 0.62 41.52 -24.98
CA LYS A 4 1.30 40.22 -25.24
C LYS A 4 2.23 39.80 -24.09
N TYR A 5 2.80 40.77 -23.37
CA TYR A 5 3.67 40.48 -22.21
C TYR A 5 2.84 40.10 -20.98
N LEU A 6 1.68 40.74 -20.78
CA LEU A 6 0.78 40.42 -19.68
C LEU A 6 0.25 38.96 -19.72
N LEU A 7 -0.08 38.46 -20.92
CA LEU A 7 -0.56 37.08 -21.10
C LEU A 7 0.56 36.04 -20.87
N MET A 8 1.81 36.39 -21.24
CA MET A 8 2.97 35.50 -21.08
C MET A 8 3.43 35.41 -19.61
N THR A 9 3.31 36.48 -18.84
CA THR A 9 3.63 36.48 -17.40
C THR A 9 2.57 35.73 -16.57
N ILE A 10 1.29 35.81 -16.95
CA ILE A 10 0.22 35.04 -16.30
C ILE A 10 0.38 33.52 -16.55
N CYS A 11 0.77 33.13 -17.78
CA CYS A 11 1.10 31.72 -18.07
C CYS A 11 2.29 31.21 -17.24
N LEU A 12 3.31 32.05 -16.99
CA LEU A 12 4.48 31.64 -16.20
C LEU A 12 4.15 31.44 -14.71
N PHE A 13 3.23 32.25 -14.14
CA PHE A 13 2.77 32.09 -12.75
C PHE A 13 1.86 30.87 -12.54
N ILE A 14 1.00 30.55 -13.52
CA ILE A 14 0.15 29.35 -13.46
C ILE A 14 1.00 28.06 -13.54
N VAL A 15 2.09 28.09 -14.33
CA VAL A 15 3.02 26.95 -14.40
C VAL A 15 3.81 26.80 -13.09
N GLN A 16 4.18 27.88 -12.40
CA GLN A 16 4.86 27.79 -11.10
C GLN A 16 3.98 27.26 -9.96
N GLN A 17 2.66 27.55 -9.97
CA GLN A 17 1.73 26.96 -8.98
C GLN A 17 1.52 25.45 -9.16
N LEU A 18 1.71 24.93 -10.38
CA LEU A 18 1.64 23.49 -10.65
C LEU A 18 2.85 22.69 -10.13
N PHE A 19 3.92 23.39 -9.70
CA PHE A 19 5.11 22.80 -9.08
C PHE A 19 5.26 23.19 -7.61
N ALA A 20 4.17 23.49 -6.91
CA ALA A 20 4.20 23.40 -5.45
C ALA A 20 4.46 21.93 -5.12
N GLN A 21 5.73 21.60 -4.87
CA GLN A 21 6.14 20.27 -4.45
C GLN A 21 5.35 19.97 -3.18
N ALA A 22 4.45 18.97 -3.26
CA ALA A 22 3.62 18.61 -2.13
C ALA A 22 4.55 18.34 -0.94
N GLU A 23 4.32 19.05 0.17
CA GLU A 23 5.02 18.79 1.42
C GLU A 23 4.56 17.45 2.00
N LEU A 24 5.47 16.74 2.67
CA LEU A 24 5.11 15.48 3.31
C LEU A 24 4.19 15.78 4.49
N THR A 25 2.96 15.29 4.44
CA THR A 25 2.01 15.48 5.54
C THR A 25 2.54 14.82 6.80
N ARG A 26 2.13 15.34 7.96
CA ARG A 26 2.55 14.79 9.25
C ARG A 26 2.20 13.30 9.39
N GLY A 27 0.99 12.92 8.97
CA GLY A 27 0.54 11.53 8.97
C GLY A 27 1.38 10.63 8.09
N ALA A 28 1.68 11.05 6.84
CA ALA A 28 2.56 10.30 5.95
C ALA A 28 3.99 10.21 6.48
N SER A 29 4.51 11.27 7.12
CA SER A 29 5.83 11.25 7.75
C SER A 29 5.92 10.20 8.86
N VAL A 30 4.88 10.06 9.68
CA VAL A 30 4.83 9.03 10.74
C VAL A 30 4.63 7.64 10.11
N LEU A 31 3.76 7.52 9.10
CA LEU A 31 3.42 6.25 8.45
C LEU A 31 4.62 5.62 7.75
N PHE A 32 5.44 6.42 7.08
CA PHE A 32 6.62 5.98 6.33
C PHE A 32 7.93 6.14 7.12
N ASN A 33 7.86 6.38 8.42
CA ASN A 33 9.05 6.49 9.25
C ASN A 33 9.84 5.18 9.20
N ASN A 34 11.14 5.26 8.89
CA ASN A 34 12.04 4.11 8.67
C ASN A 34 11.62 3.14 7.55
N VAL A 35 10.82 3.59 6.57
CA VAL A 35 10.44 2.81 5.38
C VAL A 35 11.21 3.31 4.18
N LYS A 36 12.08 2.47 3.59
CA LYS A 36 12.80 2.79 2.36
C LYS A 36 11.87 2.54 1.16
N THR A 37 11.72 3.51 0.27
CA THR A 37 10.76 3.43 -0.84
C THR A 37 11.07 4.44 -1.93
N LYS A 38 10.66 4.16 -3.18
CA LYS A 38 10.70 5.08 -4.32
C LYS A 38 9.46 5.97 -4.42
N LEU A 39 8.42 5.73 -3.61
CA LEU A 39 7.24 6.60 -3.54
C LEU A 39 7.67 8.07 -3.37
N SER A 40 7.17 8.91 -4.27
CA SER A 40 7.27 10.37 -4.17
C SER A 40 6.49 10.88 -2.94
N ILE A 41 6.73 12.13 -2.57
CA ILE A 41 6.01 12.75 -1.44
C ILE A 41 4.49 12.73 -1.68
N GLY A 42 4.04 13.04 -2.90
CA GLY A 42 2.63 12.99 -3.27
C GLY A 42 2.03 11.59 -3.11
N GLU A 43 2.76 10.54 -3.50
CA GLU A 43 2.30 9.16 -3.35
C GLU A 43 2.25 8.72 -1.89
N LYS A 44 3.22 9.11 -1.06
CA LYS A 44 3.19 8.85 0.39
C LYS A 44 1.97 9.49 1.05
N ASN A 45 1.68 10.75 0.70
CA ASN A 45 0.48 11.45 1.16
C ASN A 45 -0.79 10.74 0.71
N GLN A 46 -0.86 10.33 -0.56
CA GLN A 46 -2.01 9.62 -1.11
C GLN A 46 -2.25 8.28 -0.40
N VAL A 47 -1.22 7.47 -0.17
CA VAL A 47 -1.35 6.21 0.56
C VAL A 47 -1.86 6.46 1.98
N PHE A 48 -1.31 7.47 2.68
CA PHE A 48 -1.79 7.84 4.02
C PHE A 48 -3.28 8.23 4.00
N GLU A 49 -3.71 9.06 3.05
CA GLU A 49 -5.12 9.46 2.90
C GLU A 49 -6.06 8.28 2.61
N LEU A 50 -5.59 7.27 1.87
CA LEU A 50 -6.35 6.06 1.58
C LEU A 50 -6.49 5.15 2.82
N CYS A 51 -5.53 5.18 3.74
CA CYS A 51 -5.61 4.39 4.98
C CYS A 51 -6.70 4.87 5.97
N LYS A 52 -7.20 6.10 5.82
CA LYS A 52 -8.23 6.71 6.70
C LYS A 52 -7.85 6.68 8.20
N LEU A 53 -6.56 6.82 8.48
CA LEU A 53 -6.03 6.86 9.85
C LEU A 53 -6.07 8.27 10.42
N THR A 54 -6.30 8.38 11.72
CA THR A 54 -6.10 9.62 12.48
C THR A 54 -4.82 9.52 13.29
N LEU A 55 -4.04 10.60 13.39
CA LEU A 55 -2.88 10.63 14.29
C LEU A 55 -3.33 10.58 15.74
N SER A 56 -2.57 9.88 16.59
CA SER A 56 -2.70 10.00 18.03
C SER A 56 -2.36 11.42 18.49
N SER A 57 -2.80 11.80 19.69
CA SER A 57 -2.57 13.14 20.24
C SER A 57 -1.08 13.49 20.43
N ASP A 58 -0.21 12.48 20.58
CA ASP A 58 1.24 12.63 20.65
C ASP A 58 1.94 12.51 19.28
N GLU A 59 1.15 12.30 18.22
CA GLU A 59 1.58 12.13 16.83
C GLU A 59 2.64 11.03 16.61
N LYS A 60 2.69 10.03 17.49
CA LYS A 60 3.63 8.90 17.39
C LYS A 60 2.98 7.62 16.89
N GLY A 61 1.66 7.59 16.79
CA GLY A 61 0.90 6.44 16.33
C GLY A 61 -0.39 6.85 15.65
N PHE A 62 -1.26 5.85 15.46
CA PHE A 62 -2.50 6.01 14.73
C PHE A 62 -3.70 5.50 15.52
N LEU A 63 -4.85 6.07 15.18
CA LEU A 63 -6.17 5.70 15.66
C LEU A 63 -7.06 5.36 14.46
N ILE A 64 -7.93 4.37 14.65
CA ILE A 64 -9.17 4.21 13.87
C ILE A 64 -10.30 4.49 14.84
N ASP A 65 -11.09 5.51 14.52
CA ASP A 65 -12.01 6.16 15.46
C ASP A 65 -11.28 6.55 16.76
N THR A 66 -11.55 5.83 17.86
CA THR A 66 -10.92 6.03 19.17
C THR A 66 -9.94 4.92 19.56
N TYR A 67 -9.75 3.91 18.71
CA TYR A 67 -8.95 2.73 19.03
C TYR A 67 -7.52 2.87 18.49
N PRO A 68 -6.50 2.67 19.34
CA PRO A 68 -5.11 2.55 18.89
C PRO A 68 -4.93 1.42 17.88
N VAL A 69 -4.16 1.72 16.84
CA VAL A 69 -3.76 0.76 15.81
C VAL A 69 -2.26 0.89 15.54
N SER A 70 -1.57 -0.25 15.58
CA SER A 70 -0.19 -0.33 15.10
C SER A 70 -0.20 -0.48 13.59
N VAL A 71 0.70 0.21 12.90
CA VAL A 71 0.72 0.23 11.44
C VAL A 71 2.12 -0.13 10.95
N ALA A 72 2.19 -1.06 9.99
CA ALA A 72 3.41 -1.40 9.27
C ALA A 72 3.18 -1.23 7.77
N VAL A 73 4.18 -0.68 7.07
CA VAL A 73 4.14 -0.41 5.63
C VAL A 73 5.21 -1.24 4.93
N TYR A 74 4.80 -1.97 3.91
CA TYR A 74 5.66 -2.87 3.15
C TYR A 74 5.54 -2.56 1.65
N PRO A 75 6.39 -1.65 1.12
CA PRO A 75 6.54 -1.43 -0.31
C PRO A 75 7.20 -2.65 -0.97
N ALA A 76 6.71 -3.06 -2.13
CA ALA A 76 7.26 -4.14 -2.93
C ALA A 76 6.97 -3.91 -4.41
N ASP A 77 7.86 -4.35 -5.30
CA ASP A 77 7.58 -4.44 -6.75
C ASP A 77 7.12 -5.86 -7.06
N LEU A 78 5.80 -6.11 -7.00
CA LEU A 78 5.25 -7.46 -7.06
C LEU A 78 5.33 -8.05 -8.46
N ASN A 79 5.25 -7.21 -9.49
CA ASN A 79 5.22 -7.62 -10.89
C ASN A 79 6.52 -7.34 -11.67
N LYS A 80 7.54 -6.77 -11.00
CA LYS A 80 8.85 -6.41 -11.54
C LYS A 80 8.78 -5.33 -12.62
N ASP A 81 7.82 -4.42 -12.53
CA ASP A 81 7.65 -3.30 -13.47
C ASP A 81 8.29 -1.98 -13.00
N SER A 82 9.05 -2.05 -11.90
CA SER A 82 9.68 -0.91 -11.22
C SER A 82 8.73 0.09 -10.56
N LYS A 83 7.44 -0.23 -10.47
CA LYS A 83 6.47 0.50 -9.64
C LYS A 83 6.24 -0.28 -8.35
N GLU A 84 6.11 0.44 -7.25
CA GLU A 84 5.84 -0.17 -5.96
C GLU A 84 4.34 -0.37 -5.77
N GLU A 85 3.94 -1.58 -5.41
CA GLU A 85 2.76 -1.83 -4.61
C GLU A 85 3.06 -1.63 -3.13
N VAL A 86 2.06 -1.26 -2.35
CA VAL A 86 2.23 -0.98 -0.92
C VAL A 86 1.22 -1.77 -0.12
N PHE A 87 1.69 -2.73 0.68
CA PHE A 87 0.87 -3.31 1.74
C PHE A 87 0.92 -2.40 2.97
N VAL A 88 -0.25 -2.17 3.56
CA VAL A 88 -0.35 -1.55 4.88
C VAL A 88 -1.04 -2.54 5.81
N ILE A 89 -0.29 -3.03 6.80
CA ILE A 89 -0.78 -3.93 7.84
C ILE A 89 -1.21 -3.10 9.03
N LEU A 90 -2.44 -3.32 9.49
CA LEU A 90 -3.08 -2.65 10.61
C LEU A 90 -3.27 -3.70 11.70
N SER A 91 -2.70 -3.48 12.89
CA SER A 91 -2.75 -4.45 13.99
C SER A 91 -3.38 -3.83 15.23
N SER A 92 -4.45 -4.47 15.70
CA SER A 92 -5.20 -4.08 16.90
C SER A 92 -6.14 -5.23 17.29
N GLY A 93 -5.92 -5.81 18.47
CA GLY A 93 -6.80 -6.87 18.97
C GLY A 93 -8.24 -6.39 19.19
N ALA A 94 -8.44 -5.12 19.53
CA ALA A 94 -9.76 -4.52 19.71
C ALA A 94 -10.53 -4.39 18.39
N LEU A 95 -9.85 -4.09 17.28
CA LEU A 95 -10.48 -3.88 15.98
C LEU A 95 -10.59 -5.17 15.14
N TYR A 96 -9.64 -6.09 15.28
CA TYR A 96 -9.50 -7.26 14.40
C TYR A 96 -9.64 -8.62 15.11
N GLY A 97 -10.00 -8.61 16.39
CA GLY A 97 -10.31 -9.81 17.17
C GLY A 97 -9.17 -10.85 17.15
N ASN A 98 -9.52 -12.13 17.00
CA ASN A 98 -8.57 -13.24 17.01
C ASN A 98 -7.57 -13.22 15.84
N THR A 99 -7.89 -12.53 14.74
CA THR A 99 -6.92 -12.36 13.65
C THR A 99 -5.82 -11.39 14.05
N GLY A 100 -6.12 -10.45 14.95
CA GLY A 100 -5.17 -9.45 15.48
C GLY A 100 -4.78 -8.35 14.48
N GLN A 101 -5.01 -8.56 13.19
CA GLN A 101 -4.68 -7.63 12.13
C GLN A 101 -5.64 -7.65 10.94
N SER A 102 -5.52 -6.62 10.11
CA SER A 102 -6.08 -6.49 8.78
C SER A 102 -4.99 -5.93 7.86
N PHE A 103 -5.15 -6.05 6.56
CA PHE A 103 -4.29 -5.36 5.61
C PHE A 103 -5.10 -4.63 4.54
N ASN A 104 -4.43 -3.70 3.86
CA ASN A 104 -4.83 -3.16 2.57
C ASN A 104 -3.66 -3.33 1.60
N LEU A 105 -3.96 -3.63 0.34
CA LEU A 105 -2.99 -3.57 -0.76
C LEU A 105 -3.31 -2.36 -1.65
N PHE A 106 -2.36 -1.45 -1.75
CA PHE A 106 -2.43 -0.31 -2.66
C PHE A 106 -1.61 -0.58 -3.91
N ILE A 107 -2.27 -0.47 -5.07
CA ILE A 107 -1.69 -0.73 -6.39
C ILE A 107 -1.72 0.56 -7.20
N LYS A 108 -0.63 0.85 -7.92
CA LYS A 108 -0.54 2.04 -8.76
C LYS A 108 -1.45 1.89 -9.99
N SER A 109 -2.39 2.81 -10.12
CA SER A 109 -3.31 2.91 -11.25
C SER A 109 -2.60 3.48 -12.49
N SER A 110 -3.17 3.22 -13.67
CA SER A 110 -2.73 3.82 -14.94
C SER A 110 -2.86 5.35 -14.97
N LEU A 111 -3.70 5.93 -14.10
CA LEU A 111 -3.85 7.38 -13.90
C LEU A 111 -2.83 7.99 -12.91
N ALA A 112 -1.68 7.33 -12.73
CA ALA A 112 -0.53 7.73 -11.92
C ALA A 112 -0.71 7.76 -10.38
N GLY A 113 -1.92 7.56 -9.84
CA GLY A 113 -2.17 7.48 -8.40
C GLY A 113 -2.37 6.05 -7.86
N TYR A 114 -2.30 5.89 -6.55
CA TYR A 114 -2.62 4.64 -5.85
C TYR A 114 -4.13 4.43 -5.69
N LYS A 115 -4.56 3.17 -5.75
CA LYS A 115 -5.90 2.73 -5.34
C LYS A 115 -5.79 1.50 -4.44
N ALA A 116 -6.70 1.36 -3.49
CA ALA A 116 -6.87 0.10 -2.76
C ALA A 116 -7.42 -0.97 -3.72
N ASP A 117 -6.93 -2.20 -3.62
CA ASP A 117 -7.61 -3.33 -4.24
C ASP A 117 -8.90 -3.64 -3.44
N PRO A 118 -10.08 -3.60 -4.06
CA PRO A 118 -11.35 -3.72 -3.34
C PRO A 118 -11.62 -5.13 -2.80
N ASN A 119 -10.88 -6.14 -3.26
CA ASN A 119 -11.08 -7.54 -2.87
C ASN A 119 -10.00 -8.05 -1.90
N LEU A 120 -8.94 -7.26 -1.67
CA LEU A 120 -7.84 -7.59 -0.77
C LEU A 120 -7.84 -6.68 0.45
N SER A 121 -8.77 -6.97 1.35
CA SER A 121 -8.87 -6.33 2.66
C SER A 121 -9.21 -7.35 3.74
N GLY A 122 -8.76 -7.10 4.97
CA GLY A 122 -9.01 -7.99 6.10
C GLY A 122 -8.06 -9.18 6.13
N GLY A 123 -7.83 -9.74 7.31
CA GLY A 123 -7.03 -10.96 7.46
C GLY A 123 -5.52 -10.74 7.37
N ILE A 124 -4.82 -11.83 7.04
CA ILE A 124 -3.35 -11.89 6.94
C ILE A 124 -2.96 -12.16 5.48
N PRO A 125 -2.23 -11.27 4.80
CA PRO A 125 -1.84 -11.51 3.41
C PRO A 125 -0.71 -12.53 3.35
N ILE A 126 -0.92 -13.63 2.63
CA ILE A 126 0.09 -14.65 2.37
C ILE A 126 0.32 -14.71 0.85
N LEU A 127 1.54 -14.45 0.40
CA LEU A 127 1.88 -14.47 -1.02
C LEU A 127 2.24 -15.90 -1.43
N LEU A 128 1.61 -16.39 -2.50
CA LEU A 128 1.98 -17.68 -3.10
C LEU A 128 3.09 -17.47 -4.12
N SER A 129 3.90 -18.52 -4.36
CA SER A 129 4.87 -18.50 -5.46
C SER A 129 4.22 -18.57 -6.85
N SER A 130 2.95 -19.00 -6.93
CA SER A 130 2.19 -18.97 -8.18
C SER A 130 1.91 -17.53 -8.59
N THR A 131 2.19 -17.21 -9.86
CA THR A 131 1.98 -15.87 -10.42
C THR A 131 1.05 -15.90 -11.63
N TYR A 132 0.37 -14.80 -11.87
CA TYR A 132 -0.40 -14.56 -13.09
C TYR A 132 -0.28 -13.09 -13.50
N LYS A 133 0.11 -12.86 -14.76
CA LYS A 133 0.42 -11.52 -15.29
C LYS A 133 1.43 -10.75 -14.43
N GLY A 134 2.44 -11.46 -13.93
CA GLY A 134 3.53 -10.90 -13.10
C GLY A 134 3.23 -10.84 -11.60
N PHE A 135 1.96 -10.81 -11.19
CA PHE A 135 1.59 -10.69 -9.78
C PHE A 135 1.45 -12.06 -9.10
N PRO A 136 1.83 -12.20 -7.82
CA PRO A 136 1.57 -13.41 -7.05
C PRO A 136 0.06 -13.57 -6.79
N ASP A 137 -0.39 -14.81 -6.72
CA ASP A 137 -1.67 -15.13 -6.09
C ASP A 137 -1.56 -14.85 -4.57
N ILE A 138 -2.64 -14.35 -3.97
CA ILE A 138 -2.65 -13.93 -2.56
C ILE A 138 -3.73 -14.70 -1.82
N VAL A 139 -3.35 -15.31 -0.70
CA VAL A 139 -4.29 -15.90 0.25
C VAL A 139 -4.61 -14.88 1.32
N ILE A 140 -5.89 -14.75 1.66
CA ILE A 140 -6.29 -14.04 2.89
C ILE A 140 -6.41 -15.07 4.00
N GLY A 141 -5.39 -15.11 4.87
CA GLY A 141 -5.31 -15.96 6.04
C GLY A 141 -6.00 -15.37 7.27
N GLY A 142 -5.84 -16.07 8.39
CA GLY A 142 -6.44 -15.76 9.69
C GLY A 142 -6.92 -17.05 10.39
N PRO A 143 -7.60 -16.96 11.53
CA PRO A 143 -8.21 -18.12 12.17
C PRO A 143 -9.25 -18.79 11.25
N GLY A 144 -9.16 -20.11 11.09
CA GLY A 144 -10.11 -20.88 10.28
C GLY A 144 -9.48 -22.09 9.60
N PHE A 145 -10.24 -22.74 8.71
CA PHE A 145 -9.81 -23.95 7.99
C PHE A 145 -9.96 -23.84 6.47
N LYS A 146 -10.47 -22.71 5.98
CA LYS A 146 -10.70 -22.44 4.55
C LYS A 146 -10.34 -20.99 4.26
N PHE A 147 -9.52 -20.79 3.23
CA PHE A 147 -8.94 -19.49 2.90
C PHE A 147 -9.19 -19.16 1.43
N PRO A 148 -9.68 -17.95 1.10
CA PRO A 148 -9.82 -17.51 -0.27
C PRO A 148 -8.44 -17.21 -0.87
N VAL A 149 -8.23 -17.66 -2.11
CA VAL A 149 -7.09 -17.34 -2.95
C VAL A 149 -7.55 -16.35 -4.00
N TYR A 150 -6.86 -15.23 -4.11
CA TYR A 150 -7.12 -14.19 -5.07
C TYR A 150 -6.03 -14.16 -6.14
N ARG A 151 -6.44 -13.92 -7.39
CA ARG A 151 -5.55 -13.81 -8.54
C ARG A 151 -5.76 -12.48 -9.24
N TRP A 152 -4.67 -11.83 -9.60
CA TRP A 152 -4.69 -10.61 -10.41
C TRP A 152 -5.32 -10.87 -11.79
N ASN A 153 -6.21 -10.00 -12.26
CA ASN A 153 -6.82 -10.14 -13.60
C ASN A 153 -6.25 -9.17 -14.65
N GLY A 154 -5.34 -8.27 -14.28
CA GLY A 154 -4.86 -7.16 -15.11
C GLY A 154 -5.31 -5.78 -14.64
N ASN A 155 -6.27 -5.70 -13.72
CA ASN A 155 -6.79 -4.45 -13.15
C ASN A 155 -7.04 -4.51 -11.63
N GLN A 156 -7.48 -5.66 -11.12
CA GLN A 156 -7.69 -5.93 -9.70
C GLN A 156 -7.54 -7.42 -9.42
N TYR A 157 -7.44 -7.78 -8.14
CA TYR A 157 -7.50 -9.15 -7.68
C TYR A 157 -8.94 -9.66 -7.66
N ASN A 158 -9.16 -10.88 -8.15
CA ASN A 158 -10.46 -11.56 -8.13
C ASN A 158 -10.32 -12.90 -7.41
N LEU A 159 -11.40 -13.35 -6.75
CA LEU A 159 -11.44 -14.67 -6.15
C LEU A 159 -11.17 -15.73 -7.23
N LEU A 160 -10.11 -16.52 -7.03
CA LEU A 160 -9.74 -17.65 -7.89
C LEU A 160 -10.40 -18.93 -7.39
N LYS A 161 -10.18 -19.24 -6.11
CA LYS A 161 -10.65 -20.46 -5.45
C LYS A 161 -10.59 -20.29 -3.94
N THR A 162 -11.14 -21.26 -3.23
CA THR A 162 -10.93 -21.42 -1.78
C THR A 162 -10.13 -22.69 -1.55
N ILE A 163 -9.14 -22.63 -0.68
CA ILE A 163 -8.29 -23.76 -0.28
C ILE A 163 -8.48 -24.08 1.20
N SER A 164 -8.26 -25.33 1.59
CA SER A 164 -8.18 -25.75 2.98
C SER A 164 -6.83 -25.42 3.61
N ASP A 165 -6.76 -25.44 4.95
CA ASP A 165 -5.50 -25.34 5.70
C ASP A 165 -4.47 -26.40 5.26
N ALA A 166 -4.92 -27.65 5.06
CA ALA A 166 -4.06 -28.74 4.59
C ALA A 166 -3.54 -28.53 3.15
N GLU A 167 -4.25 -27.77 2.32
CA GLU A 167 -3.76 -27.36 1.01
C GLU A 167 -2.78 -26.21 1.12
N LEU A 168 -3.05 -25.19 1.95
CA LEU A 168 -2.17 -24.05 2.17
C LEU A 168 -0.78 -24.49 2.66
N GLN A 169 -0.71 -25.44 3.59
CA GLN A 169 0.55 -25.98 4.12
C GLN A 169 1.44 -26.67 3.07
N LYS A 170 0.87 -27.05 1.91
CA LYS A 170 1.60 -27.67 0.80
C LYS A 170 2.06 -26.67 -0.24
N LEU A 171 1.60 -25.41 -0.16
CA LEU A 171 1.96 -24.36 -1.09
C LEU A 171 3.26 -23.70 -0.64
N GLU A 172 4.08 -23.32 -1.61
CA GLU A 172 5.20 -22.43 -1.38
C GLU A 172 4.69 -21.01 -1.19
N THR A 173 5.06 -20.41 -0.06
CA THR A 173 4.57 -19.11 0.38
C THR A 173 5.72 -18.19 0.76
N THR A 174 5.47 -16.89 0.74
CA THR A 174 6.40 -15.89 1.26
C THR A 174 5.62 -14.80 1.98
N GLU A 175 6.15 -14.37 3.13
CA GLU A 175 5.58 -13.27 3.90
C GLU A 175 5.80 -11.93 3.20
N VAL A 176 4.80 -11.05 3.28
CA VAL A 176 4.86 -9.69 2.73
C VAL A 176 6.07 -8.92 3.26
N GLU A 177 6.36 -9.04 4.56
CA GLU A 177 7.52 -8.41 5.19
C GLU A 177 8.85 -8.87 4.55
N THR A 178 8.98 -10.17 4.26
CA THR A 178 10.18 -10.72 3.62
C THR A 178 10.35 -10.17 2.22
N VAL A 179 9.28 -10.19 1.40
CA VAL A 179 9.31 -9.62 0.04
C VAL A 179 9.69 -8.14 0.08
N SER A 180 9.09 -7.38 0.98
CA SER A 180 9.37 -5.94 1.10
C SER A 180 10.79 -5.67 1.60
N LYS A 181 11.31 -6.40 2.59
CA LYS A 181 12.69 -6.23 3.06
C LYS A 181 13.70 -6.51 1.96
N THR A 182 13.52 -7.61 1.21
CA THR A 182 14.36 -7.93 0.06
C THR A 182 14.29 -6.84 -1.00
N TYR A 183 13.10 -6.34 -1.30
CA TYR A 183 12.92 -5.22 -2.22
C TYR A 183 13.63 -3.94 -1.75
N GLN A 184 13.43 -3.54 -0.49
CA GLN A 184 14.04 -2.34 0.10
C GLN A 184 15.59 -2.42 0.09
N GLN A 185 16.16 -3.59 0.35
CA GLN A 185 17.60 -3.83 0.24
C GLN A 185 18.13 -3.66 -1.19
N SER A 186 17.31 -3.92 -2.20
CA SER A 186 17.68 -3.73 -3.62
C SER A 186 17.65 -2.27 -4.07
N LEU A 187 17.03 -1.38 -3.29
CA LEU A 187 17.00 0.05 -3.59
C LEU A 187 18.40 0.67 -3.40
N PRO A 188 18.81 1.63 -4.24
CA PRO A 188 20.07 2.35 -4.05
C PRO A 188 20.14 2.99 -2.65
N GLU A 189 21.32 3.10 -2.07
CA GLU A 189 21.53 3.94 -0.88
C GLU A 189 21.29 5.41 -1.26
N ASN A 190 20.60 6.14 -0.39
CA ASN A 190 20.31 7.57 -0.57
C ASN A 190 21.53 8.41 -0.18
#